data_AF-A0A9W9AB05-F1
#
_entry.id   AF-A0A9W9AB05-F1
#
_cell.length_a   1.000
_cell.length_b   1.000
_cell.length_c   1.000
_cell.angle_alpha   90.00
_cell.angle_beta   90.00
_cell.angle_gamma   90.00
#
_symmetry.space_group_name_H-M   'P 1'
#
loop_
_entity.id
_entity.type
_entity.pdbx_description
1 polymer ?
#
loop_
_entity_poly.entity_id
_entity_poly.type
_entity_poly.pdbx_seq_one_letter_code
_entity_poly.pdbx_strand_id
1 'polypeptide(L)'
;MAQDTQGTISAQGRVVTIDDLTERAMTLRSSIASLELEITQMQTQGNDLSDTTFVSRMQSLQSDLANQKEILIKIVTVINIANHAASRNPPSNDG
;
A
#
# COMPACT_ATOMS: atom_id res chain seq x y z
N MET A 1 22.70 6.10 -25.47
CA MET A 1 21.73 7.08 -24.94
C MET A 1 21.10 6.43 -23.72
N ALA A 2 21.62 6.72 -22.52
CA ALA A 2 21.05 6.21 -21.27
C ALA A 2 19.81 7.05 -21.00
N GLN A 3 18.64 6.40 -21.01
CA GLN A 3 17.37 7.08 -20.80
C GLN A 3 17.27 7.40 -19.30
N ASP A 4 17.14 8.68 -18.97
CA ASP A 4 16.80 9.17 -17.63
C ASP A 4 15.49 8.53 -17.16
N THR A 5 15.56 7.36 -16.54
CA THR A 5 14.43 6.74 -15.83
C THR A 5 14.33 7.29 -14.42
N GLN A 6 14.15 8.61 -14.30
CA GLN A 6 13.65 9.17 -13.05
C GLN A 6 12.24 8.64 -12.85
N GLY A 7 12.04 7.81 -11.81
CA GLY A 7 10.72 7.31 -11.45
C GLY A 7 10.37 5.90 -11.97
N THR A 8 11.33 5.12 -12.44
CA THR A 8 11.08 3.73 -12.88
C THR A 8 11.86 2.73 -12.03
N ILE A 9 11.18 1.71 -11.51
CA ILE A 9 11.74 0.66 -10.68
C ILE A 9 11.64 -0.66 -11.45
N SER A 10 12.79 -1.30 -11.70
CA SER A 10 12.85 -2.61 -12.33
C SER A 10 13.09 -3.69 -11.28
N ALA A 11 12.14 -4.61 -11.09
CA ALA A 11 12.26 -5.73 -10.16
C ALA A 11 11.74 -7.02 -10.80
N GLN A 12 12.54 -8.09 -10.78
CA GLN A 12 12.17 -9.43 -11.26
C GLN A 12 11.57 -9.45 -12.70
N GLY A 13 12.14 -8.65 -13.60
CA GLY A 13 11.67 -8.55 -14.99
C GLY A 13 10.39 -7.73 -15.18
N ARG A 14 9.90 -7.05 -14.14
CA ARG A 14 8.79 -6.10 -14.23
C ARG A 14 9.31 -4.69 -14.03
N VAL A 15 8.86 -3.79 -14.89
CA VAL A 15 9.09 -2.35 -14.80
C VAL A 15 7.83 -1.74 -14.18
N VAL A 16 7.99 -1.07 -13.06
CA VAL A 16 6.90 -0.39 -12.34
C VAL A 16 7.32 1.05 -12.13
N THR A 17 6.44 2.01 -12.40
CA THR A 17 6.75 3.42 -12.16
C THR A 17 6.42 3.82 -10.72
N ILE A 18 7.02 4.91 -10.25
CA ILE A 18 6.64 5.52 -8.96
C ILE A 18 5.17 5.96 -9.00
N ASP A 19 4.68 6.42 -10.15
CA ASP A 19 3.28 6.80 -10.33
C ASP A 19 2.34 5.59 -10.14
N ASP A 20 2.67 4.43 -10.72
CA ASP A 20 1.90 3.19 -10.53
C ASP A 20 1.86 2.77 -9.05
N LEU A 21 2.99 2.89 -8.35
CA LEU A 21 3.07 2.59 -6.92
C LEU A 21 2.26 3.59 -6.09
N THR A 22 2.26 4.86 -6.49
CA THR A 22 1.53 5.93 -5.82
C THR A 22 0.02 5.74 -6.00
N GLU A 23 -0.44 5.41 -7.21
CA GLU A 23 -1.85 5.08 -7.47
C GLU A 23 -2.29 3.87 -6.64
N ARG A 24 -1.50 2.79 -6.63
CA ARG A 24 -1.77 1.62 -5.79
C ARG A 24 -1.84 1.96 -4.30
N ALA A 25 -0.98 2.85 -3.82
CA ALA A 25 -1.01 3.32 -2.43
C ALA A 25 -2.30 4.10 -2.13
N MET A 26 -2.80 4.92 -3.07
CA MET A 26 -4.07 5.63 -2.90
C MET A 26 -5.25 4.64 -2.84
N THR A 27 -5.30 3.65 -3.74
CA THR A 27 -6.33 2.62 -3.71
C THR A 27 -6.30 1.83 -2.41
N LEU A 28 -5.11 1.44 -1.93
CA LEU A 28 -4.96 0.72 -0.66
C LEU A 28 -5.39 1.58 0.53
N ARG A 29 -5.06 2.87 0.56
CA ARG A 29 -5.53 3.78 1.62
C ARG A 29 -7.05 3.87 1.66
N SER A 30 -7.70 3.96 0.49
CA SER A 30 -9.17 3.95 0.41
C SER A 30 -9.74 2.64 0.95
N SER A 31 -9.16 1.50 0.54
CA SER A 31 -9.60 0.18 0.98
C SER A 31 -9.43 -0.02 2.50
N ILE A 32 -8.30 0.43 3.06
CA ILE A 32 -8.05 0.43 4.51
C ILE A 32 -9.10 1.24 5.25
N ALA A 33 -9.42 2.46 4.77
CA ALA A 33 -10.45 3.29 5.39
C ALA A 33 -11.84 2.62 5.36
N SER A 34 -12.17 1.94 4.25
CA SER A 34 -13.40 1.16 4.15
C SER A 34 -13.43 -0.01 5.14
N LEU A 35 -12.33 -0.75 5.30
CA LEU A 35 -12.23 -1.84 6.28
C LEU A 35 -12.33 -1.34 7.73
N GLU A 36 -11.67 -0.22 8.05
CA GLU A 36 -11.76 0.39 9.38
C GLU A 36 -13.18 0.84 9.70
N LEU A 37 -13.89 1.38 8.71
CA LEU A 37 -15.31 1.72 8.83
C LEU A 37 -16.17 0.46 9.05
N GLU A 38 -15.96 -0.60 8.28
CA GLU A 38 -16.72 -1.86 8.43
C GLU A 38 -16.49 -2.50 9.81
N ILE A 39 -15.25 -2.52 10.30
CA ILE A 39 -14.92 -2.99 11.65
C ILE A 39 -15.66 -2.16 12.70
N THR A 40 -15.65 -0.83 12.56
CA THR A 40 -16.36 0.07 13.48
C THR A 40 -17.86 -0.20 13.47
N GLN A 41 -18.45 -0.37 12.28
CA GLN A 41 -19.87 -0.70 12.13
C GLN A 41 -20.24 -2.06 12.68
N MET A 42 -19.37 -3.07 12.56
CA MET A 42 -19.63 -4.36 13.19
C MET A 42 -19.53 -4.27 14.71
N GLN A 43 -18.55 -3.55 15.26
CA GLN A 43 -18.42 -3.36 16.70
C GLN A 43 -19.66 -2.70 17.31
N THR A 44 -20.31 -1.78 16.59
CA THR A 44 -21.58 -1.18 17.04
C THR A 44 -22.79 -2.11 16.88
N GLN A 45 -22.76 -3.02 15.90
CA GLN A 45 -23.80 -4.03 15.64
C GLN A 45 -23.61 -5.33 16.43
N GLY A 46 -22.55 -5.47 17.22
CA GLY A 46 -22.20 -6.71 17.93
C GLY A 46 -23.28 -7.26 18.86
N ASN A 47 -24.28 -6.45 19.22
CA ASN A 47 -25.44 -6.89 20.01
C ASN A 47 -26.48 -7.70 19.20
N ASP A 48 -26.48 -7.62 17.86
CA ASP A 48 -27.50 -8.23 16.98
C ASP A 48 -27.02 -9.51 16.26
N LEU A 49 -25.73 -9.84 16.37
CA LEU A 49 -25.12 -11.01 15.73
C LEU A 49 -24.89 -12.14 16.74
N SER A 50 -25.05 -13.39 16.31
CA SER A 50 -24.60 -14.54 17.12
C SER A 50 -23.08 -14.43 17.36
N ASP A 51 -22.65 -14.59 18.62
CA ASP A 51 -21.24 -14.41 19.04
C ASP A 51 -20.21 -15.07 18.11
N THR A 52 -20.48 -16.29 17.62
CA THR A 52 -19.54 -17.04 16.76
C THR A 52 -19.36 -16.42 15.38
N THR A 53 -20.46 -16.02 14.73
CA THR A 53 -20.44 -15.35 13.41
C THR A 53 -19.78 -13.98 13.51
N PHE A 54 -20.09 -13.24 14.57
CA PHE A 54 -19.47 -11.95 14.85
C PHE A 54 -17.95 -12.09 15.02
N VAL A 55 -17.49 -12.99 15.89
CA VAL A 55 -16.06 -13.20 16.15
C VAL A 55 -15.31 -13.63 14.88
N SER A 56 -15.87 -14.57 14.11
CA SER A 56 -15.24 -15.04 12.87
C SER A 56 -15.09 -13.92 11.84
N ARG A 57 -16.15 -13.12 11.62
CA ARG A 57 -16.10 -12.01 10.67
C ARG A 57 -15.18 -10.89 11.14
N MET A 58 -15.17 -10.60 12.44
CA MET A 58 -14.26 -9.63 13.06
C MET A 58 -12.80 -10.02 12.87
N GLN A 59 -12.46 -11.28 13.12
CA GLN A 59 -11.11 -11.79 12.90
C GLN A 59 -10.68 -11.70 11.43
N SER A 60 -11.57 -12.04 10.49
CA SER A 60 -11.29 -11.91 9.06
C SER A 60 -10.97 -10.47 8.69
N LEU A 61 -11.84 -9.53 9.08
CA LEU A 61 -11.66 -8.12 8.74
C LEU A 61 -10.40 -7.51 9.39
N GLN A 62 -10.07 -7.91 10.61
CA GLN A 62 -8.82 -7.50 11.27
C GLN A 62 -7.58 -8.05 10.55
N SER A 63 -7.63 -9.31 10.11
CA SER A 63 -6.56 -9.95 9.34
C SER A 63 -6.36 -9.24 7.99
N ASP A 64 -7.45 -8.96 7.27
CA ASP A 64 -7.42 -8.26 5.99
C ASP A 64 -6.89 -6.84 6.14
N LEU A 65 -7.31 -6.12 7.18
CA LEU A 65 -6.81 -4.79 7.51
C LEU A 65 -5.30 -4.81 7.78
N ALA A 66 -4.82 -5.77 8.58
CA ALA A 66 -3.41 -5.91 8.91
C ALA A 66 -2.57 -6.17 7.64
N ASN A 67 -3.02 -7.09 6.79
CA ASN A 67 -2.36 -7.41 5.52
C ASN A 67 -2.31 -6.19 4.59
N GLN A 68 -3.42 -5.46 4.43
CA GLN A 68 -3.43 -4.26 3.58
C GLN A 68 -2.50 -3.16 4.10
N LYS A 69 -2.46 -2.95 5.43
CA LYS A 69 -1.52 -2.01 6.06
C LYS A 69 -0.06 -2.42 5.81
N GLU A 70 0.25 -3.71 5.91
CA GLU A 70 1.60 -4.21 5.63
C GLU A 70 2.00 -3.97 4.16
N ILE A 71 1.09 -4.23 3.21
CA ILE A 71 1.35 -3.99 1.78
C ILE A 71 1.55 -2.48 1.52
N LEU A 72 0.73 -1.62 2.12
CA LEU A 72 0.88 -0.17 2.00
C LEU A 72 2.25 0.30 2.51
N ILE A 73 2.69 -0.21 3.67
CA ILE A 73 4.02 0.10 4.22
C ILE A 73 5.10 -0.29 3.22
N LYS A 74 5.04 -1.50 2.65
CA LYS A 74 6.03 -1.97 1.65
C LYS A 74 6.08 -1.04 0.44
N ILE A 75 4.93 -0.62 -0.10
CA ILE A 75 4.86 0.29 -1.25
C ILE A 75 5.49 1.64 -0.91
N VAL A 76 5.11 2.24 0.23
CA VAL A 76 5.67 3.54 0.66
C VAL A 76 7.17 3.44 0.90
N THR A 77 7.66 2.35 1.50
CA THR A 77 9.09 2.10 1.66
C THR A 77 9.81 2.05 0.32
N VAL A 78 9.26 1.34 -0.68
CA VAL A 78 9.86 1.26 -2.02
C VAL A 78 9.90 2.63 -2.69
N ILE A 79 8.82 3.42 -2.62
CA ILE A 79 8.78 4.80 -3.15
C ILE A 79 9.87 5.66 -2.49
N ASN A 80 9.99 5.60 -1.16
CA ASN A 80 11.00 6.36 -0.44
C ASN A 80 12.42 5.96 -0.84
N ILE A 81 12.70 4.65 -0.96
CA ILE A 81 14.01 4.16 -1.42
C ILE A 81 14.31 4.68 -2.84
N ALA A 82 13.35 4.62 -3.76
CA ALA A 82 13.52 5.10 -5.12
C ALA A 82 13.80 6.61 -5.19
N ASN A 83 13.06 7.41 -4.41
CA ASN A 83 13.27 8.86 -4.32
C ASN A 83 14.64 9.21 -3.70
N HIS A 84 15.08 8.48 -2.69
CA HIS A 84 16.40 8.67 -2.08
C HIS A 84 17.54 8.26 -3.03
N ALA A 85 17.37 7.19 -3.80
CA ALA A 85 18.34 6.74 -4.80
C ALA A 85 18.50 7.78 -5.93
N ALA A 86 17.40 8.33 -6.43
CA ALA A 86 17.41 9.40 -7.43
C ALA A 86 18.11 10.67 -6.91
N SER A 87 17.90 11.01 -5.65
CA SER A 87 18.54 12.18 -5.02
C SER A 87 20.05 12.02 -4.82
N ARG A 88 20.56 10.78 -4.74
CA ARG A 88 21.99 10.48 -4.50
C ARG A 88 22.82 10.39 -5.78
N ASN A 89 22.20 10.10 -6.91
CA ASN A 89 22.82 10.09 -8.24
C ASN A 89 22.09 11.11 -9.12
N PRO A 90 22.36 12.43 -8.95
CA PRO A 90 21.92 13.39 -9.94
C PRO A 90 22.52 12.98 -11.31
N PRO A 91 21.80 13.18 -12.42
CA PRO A 91 22.35 12.90 -13.74
C PRO A 91 23.66 13.68 -13.87
N SER A 92 24.76 12.97 -14.11
CA SER A 92 26.04 13.59 -14.46
C SER A 92 25.82 14.37 -15.75
N ASN A 93 25.71 15.69 -15.62
CA ASN A 93 25.66 16.59 -16.75
C ASN A 93 27.10 16.72 -17.29
N ASP A 94 27.57 15.68 -17.99
CA ASP A 94 28.77 15.75 -18.83
C ASP A 94 28.42 16.59 -20.06
N GLY A 95 28.68 17.90 -19.94
CA GLY A 95 28.71 18.88 -21.02
C GLY A 95 30.13 19.39 -21.22
#